data_AF-A0A7C1Y6Y7-F1
#
_entry.id   AF-A0A7C1Y6Y7-F1
#
_cell.length_a   1.000
_cell.length_b   1.000
_cell.length_c   1.000
_cell.angle_alpha   90.00
_cell.angle_beta   90.00
_cell.angle_gamma   90.00
#
_symmetry.space_group_name_H-M   'P 1'
#
loop_
_entity.id
_entity.type
_entity.pdbx_description
1 polymer ?
#
loop_
_entity_poly.entity_id
_entity_poly.type
_entity_poly.pdbx_seq_one_letter_code
_entity_poly.pdbx_strand_id
1 'polypeptide(L)' 'VYAIEWCADRIDFFFDDEKYFTFENEGKGNDAWPFDKPHYLILNAAVGGSWGGQKGIDDNIFPQRYDIDYVRVFRQKAD' A
#
# COMPACT_ATOMS: atom_id res chain seq x y z
N VAL A 1 5.37 9.56 -5.96
CA VAL A 1 4.03 9.39 -5.38
C VAL A 1 3.63 7.93 -5.51
N TYR A 2 3.36 7.27 -4.39
CA TYR A 2 2.70 5.97 -4.38
C TYR A 2 1.19 6.20 -4.30
N ALA A 3 0.43 5.56 -5.17
CA ALA A 3 -1.02 5.69 -5.19
C ALA A 3 -1.72 4.36 -5.45
N ILE A 4 -2.97 4.29 -5.00
CA ILE A 4 -3.89 3.22 -5.37
C ILE A 4 -5.18 3.85 -5.90
N GLU A 5 -5.70 3.29 -6.98
CA GLU A 5 -7.09 3.46 -7.38
C GLU A 5 -7.85 2.20 -7.00
N TRP A 6 -8.72 2.33 -6.00
CA TRP A 6 -9.48 1.21 -5.45
C TRP A 6 -10.92 1.28 -5.94
N CYS A 7 -11.29 0.34 -6.80
CA CYS A 7 -12.62 0.15 -7.37
C CYS A 7 -13.25 -1.17 -6.86
N ALA A 8 -14.53 -1.38 -7.15
CA ALA A 8 -15.25 -2.59 -6.71
C ALA A 8 -14.72 -3.88 -7.37
N ASP A 9 -14.16 -3.75 -8.57
CA ASP A 9 -13.74 -4.84 -9.45
C ASP A 9 -12.21 -5.03 -9.51
N ARG A 10 -11.43 -4.05 -9.05
CA ARG A 10 -9.95 -4.11 -9.05
C ARG A 10 -9.30 -3.06 -8.15
N ILE A 11 -8.02 -3.27 -7.84
CA ILE A 11 -7.13 -2.26 -7.27
C ILE A 11 -5.96 -2.06 -8.22
N ASP A 12 -5.81 -0.85 -8.72
CA ASP A 12 -4.68 -0.43 -9.55
C ASP A 12 -3.64 0.27 -8.67
N PHE A 13 -2.37 -0.13 -8.78
CA PHE A 13 -1.24 0.40 -8.02
C PHE A 13 -0.33 1.22 -8.94
N PHE A 14 0.10 2.39 -8.46
CA PHE A 14 0.86 3.35 -9.25
C PHE A 14 2.15 3.78 -8.54
N PHE A 15 3.18 4.04 -9.35
CA PHE A 15 4.41 4.71 -8.95
C PHE A 15 4.66 5.87 -9.90
N ASP A 16 4.67 7.10 -9.37
CA ASP A 16 4.89 8.33 -10.16
C ASP A 16 4.02 8.39 -11.43
N ASP A 17 2.70 8.22 -11.24
CA ASP A 17 1.65 8.23 -12.28
C ASP A 17 1.68 7.03 -13.26
N GLU A 18 2.69 6.17 -13.20
CA GLU A 18 2.74 4.94 -13.99
C GLU A 18 2.04 3.79 -13.27
N LYS A 19 1.09 3.14 -13.96
CA LYS A 19 0.45 1.93 -13.44
C LYS A 19 1.44 0.76 -13.44
N TYR A 20 1.74 0.26 -12.25
CA TYR A 20 2.69 -0.82 -12.04
C TYR A 20 2.01 -2.20 -11.96
N PHE A 21 0.85 -2.27 -11.32
CA PHE A 21 0.17 -3.53 -11.05
C PHE A 21 -1.35 -3.35 -10.94
N THR A 22 -2.09 -4.37 -11.34
CA THR A 22 -3.54 -4.47 -11.16
C THR A 22 -3.85 -5.77 -10.40
N PHE A 23 -4.61 -5.65 -9.31
CA PHE A 23 -5.18 -6.79 -8.60
C PHE A 23 -6.69 -6.86 -8.91
N GLU A 24 -7.12 -7.89 -9.64
CA GLU A 24 -8.51 -8.04 -10.07
C GLU A 24 -9.37 -8.78 -9.02
N ASN A 25 -10.62 -8.36 -8.90
CA ASN A 25 -11.64 -9.11 -8.19
C ASN A 25 -12.16 -10.24 -9.08
N GLU A 26 -11.60 -11.43 -8.91
CA GLU A 26 -12.00 -12.62 -9.69
C GLU A 26 -13.37 -13.18 -9.28
N GLY A 27 -14.10 -12.53 -8.37
CA GLY A 27 -15.43 -12.97 -7.91
C GLY A 27 -15.42 -14.25 -7.07
N LYS A 28 -14.25 -14.63 -6.52
CA LYS A 28 -14.04 -15.88 -5.75
C LYS A 28 -14.34 -15.75 -4.25
N GLY A 29 -15.06 -14.70 -3.86
CA GLY A 29 -15.45 -14.45 -2.48
C GLY A 29 -14.36 -13.81 -1.62
N ASN A 30 -14.65 -13.65 -0.32
CA ASN A 30 -13.88 -12.83 0.61
C ASN A 30 -12.41 -13.27 0.80
N ASP A 31 -12.09 -14.55 0.64
CA ASP A 31 -10.73 -15.05 0.81
C ASP A 31 -9.80 -14.58 -0.33
N ALA A 32 -10.38 -14.34 -1.51
CA ALA A 32 -9.67 -13.74 -2.65
C ALA A 32 -9.84 -12.22 -2.70
N TRP A 33 -10.99 -11.71 -2.24
CA TRP A 33 -11.35 -10.30 -2.29
C TRP A 33 -11.94 -9.79 -0.97
N PRO A 34 -11.12 -9.48 0.04
CA PRO A 34 -11.57 -8.85 1.29
C PRO A 34 -11.72 -7.32 1.18
N PHE A 35 -11.63 -6.75 -0.03
CA PHE A 35 -11.50 -5.32 -0.29
C PHE A 35 -12.85 -4.64 -0.61
N ASP A 36 -13.94 -5.10 -0.01
CA ASP A 36 -15.29 -4.53 -0.13
C ASP A 36 -15.84 -4.03 1.21
N LYS A 37 -14.96 -3.83 2.19
CA LYS A 37 -15.26 -3.37 3.55
C LYS A 37 -14.48 -2.10 3.91
N PRO A 38 -14.93 -1.33 4.91
CA PRO A 38 -14.15 -0.20 5.40
C PRO A 38 -12.75 -0.61 5.88
N HIS A 39 -11.73 0.11 5.43
CA HIS A 39 -10.33 -0.04 5.85
C HIS A 39 -9.79 1.27 6.40
N TYR A 40 -8.67 1.21 7.11
CA TYR A 40 -7.93 2.36 7.60
C TYR A 40 -6.47 2.29 7.14
N LEU A 41 -5.79 3.43 7.09
CA LEU A 41 -4.40 3.53 6.64
C LEU A 41 -3.44 3.27 7.80
N ILE A 42 -2.33 2.61 7.49
CA ILE A 42 -1.20 2.39 8.41
C ILE A 42 0.06 2.90 7.71
N LEU A 43 0.84 3.69 8.44
CA LEU A 43 2.17 4.14 8.03
C LEU A 43 3.15 3.78 9.14
N ASN A 44 4.16 3.00 8.81
CA ASN A 44 5.17 2.57 9.77
C ASN A 44 6.55 2.46 9.12
N ALA A 45 7.60 2.63 9.92
CA ALA A 45 8.98 2.34 9.56
C ALA A 45 9.50 1.22 10.49
N ALA A 46 9.27 -0.03 10.10
CA ALA A 46 9.76 -1.18 10.88
C ALA A 46 11.27 -1.35 10.69
N VAL A 47 11.96 -1.76 11.76
CA VAL A 47 13.41 -2.07 11.76
C VAL A 47 13.58 -3.55 12.09
N GLY A 48 14.18 -4.33 11.19
CA GLY A 48 14.40 -5.76 11.36
C GLY A 48 13.18 -6.63 11.01
N GLY A 49 12.88 -7.61 11.87
CA GLY A 49 11.85 -8.63 11.64
C GLY A 49 12.36 -9.84 10.86
N SER A 50 11.55 -10.90 10.78
CA SER A 50 11.92 -12.16 10.10
C SER A 50 12.21 -11.97 8.62
N TRP A 51 11.58 -10.97 7.99
CA TRP A 51 11.78 -10.64 6.58
C TRP A 51 12.79 -9.51 6.38
N GLY A 52 12.54 -8.33 6.96
CA GLY A 52 13.40 -7.15 6.79
C GLY A 52 14.79 -7.28 7.43
N GLY A 53 14.95 -8.14 8.44
CA GLY A 53 16.20 -8.41 9.13
C GLY A 53 16.90 -9.70 8.70
N GLN A 54 16.48 -10.34 7.60
CA GLN A 54 17.01 -11.65 7.18
C GLN A 54 18.53 -11.67 7.02
N LYS A 55 19.15 -10.52 6.72
CA LYS A 55 20.61 -10.35 6.57
C LYS A 55 21.25 -9.55 7.71
N GLY A 56 20.56 -9.41 8.84
CA GLY A 56 20.96 -8.52 9.93
C GLY A 56 20.56 -7.06 9.68
N ILE A 57 20.92 -6.20 10.63
CA ILE A 57 20.72 -4.74 10.58
C ILE A 57 22.12 -4.11 10.70
N ASP A 58 22.42 -3.13 9.85
CA ASP A 58 23.66 -2.36 9.97
C ASP A 58 23.45 -1.19 10.93
N ASP A 59 24.07 -1.24 12.11
CA ASP A 59 23.90 -0.23 13.15
C ASP A 59 24.50 1.14 12.76
N ASN A 60 25.40 1.19 11.76
CA ASN A 60 26.02 2.44 11.33
C ASN A 60 25.07 3.36 10.55
N ILE A 61 23.93 2.85 10.08
CA ILE A 61 22.97 3.64 9.28
C ILE A 61 22.11 4.55 10.16
N PHE A 62 22.09 4.38 11.48
CA PHE A 62 21.20 5.16 12.34
C PHE A 62 21.75 6.57 12.64
N PRO A 63 20.86 7.58 12.77
CA PRO A 63 19.40 7.51 12.71
C PRO A 63 18.83 7.55 11.28
N GLN A 64 17.64 6.98 11.10
CA GLN A 64 16.86 7.02 9.85
C GLN A 64 15.57 7.81 10.05
N ARG A 65 15.06 8.42 8.97
CA ARG A 65 13.78 9.16 8.96
C ARG A 65 12.89 8.65 7.84
N TYR A 66 11.59 8.60 8.12
CA TYR A 66 10.57 8.28 7.12
C TYR A 66 9.72 9.53 6.91
N ASP A 67 10.17 10.39 6.00
CA ASP A 67 9.57 11.69 5.74
C ASP A 67 8.38 11.54 4.78
N ILE A 68 7.22 12.05 5.19
CA ILE A 68 5.95 11.96 4.44
C ILE A 68 5.40 13.37 4.30
N ASP A 69 5.38 13.89 3.09
CA ASP A 69 4.85 15.24 2.80
C ASP A 69 3.31 15.27 2.94
N TYR A 70 2.63 14.27 2.36
CA TYR A 70 1.17 14.20 2.44
C TYR A 70 0.62 12.78 2.30
N VAL A 71 -0.60 12.62 2.79
CA VAL A 71 -1.52 11.54 2.45
C VAL A 71 -2.80 12.19 1.95
N ARG A 72 -3.32 11.73 0.81
CA ARG A 72 -4.57 12.25 0.23
C ARG A 72 -5.48 11.07 -0.07
N VAL A 73 -6.75 11.22 0.29
CA VAL A 73 -7.81 10.25 -0.01
C VAL A 73 -8.85 10.96 -0.84
N PHE A 74 -9.16 10.40 -1.99
CA PHE A 74 -10.15 10.93 -2.90
C PHE A 74 -11.32 9.94 -3.01
N ARG A 75 -12.49 10.45 -3.34
CA ARG A 75 -13.63 9.64 -3.72
C ARG A 75 -13.99 10.01 -5.16
N GLN A 76 -14.23 9.00 -5.99
CA GLN A 76 -14.77 9.22 -7.32
C GLN A 76 -16.12 9.94 -7.18
N LYS A 77 -16.35 10.98 -7.98
CA LYS A 77 -17.66 11.63 -7.98
C LYS A 77 -18.69 10.62 -8.46
N ALA A 78 -19.81 10.54 -7.76
CA ALA A 78 -21.00 9.93 -8.33
C ALA A 78 -21.51 10.86 -9.44
N ASP A 79 -21.86 10.28 -10.58
CA ASP A 79 -22.57 10.97 -11.66
C ASP A 79 -24.00 11.34 -11.23
#